data_AF-A0A8J7GJA9-F1
#
_entry.id   AF-A0A8J7GJA9-F1
#
_cell.length_a   1.000
_cell.length_b   1.000
_cell.length_c   1.000
_cell.angle_alpha   90.00
_cell.angle_beta   90.00
_cell.angle_gamma   90.00
#
_symmetry.space_group_name_H-M   'P 1'
#
loop_
_entity.id
_entity.type
_entity.pdbx_description
1 polymer ?
#
loop_
_entity_poly.entity_id
_entity_poly.type
_entity_poly.pdbx_seq_one_letter_code
_entity_poly.pdbx_strand_id
1 'polypeptide(L)'
;MSRLDDVLGQLTEMDQQADSAIEMGSAAQEGLEGSIGLFSEVGDQRGLENALYARGQAEEATNLINAAKEQIQEALGGVHRAMGNG
;
A
#
# COMPACT_ATOMS: atom_id res chain seq x y z
N MET A 1 -22.84 3.24 20.89
CA MET A 1 -22.20 2.68 19.69
C MET A 1 -22.59 1.22 19.61
N SER A 2 -23.12 0.78 18.47
CA SER A 2 -23.30 -0.65 18.20
C SER A 2 -21.96 -1.26 17.79
N ARG A 3 -21.79 -2.58 18.00
CA ARG A 3 -20.61 -3.31 17.51
C ARG A 3 -20.40 -3.13 16.00
N LEU A 4 -21.47 -2.91 15.22
CA LEU A 4 -21.39 -2.64 13.78
C LEU A 4 -20.82 -1.25 13.49
N ASP A 5 -21.17 -0.22 14.27
CA ASP A 5 -20.63 1.14 14.11
C ASP A 5 -19.13 1.17 14.42
N ASP A 6 -18.70 0.44 15.46
CA ASP A 6 -17.30 0.35 15.86
C ASP A 6 -16.44 -0.35 14.79
N VAL A 7 -16.96 -1.45 14.21
CA VAL A 7 -16.29 -2.19 13.14
C VAL A 7 -16.22 -1.36 11.86
N LEU A 8 -17.28 -0.61 11.53
CA LEU A 8 -17.27 0.30 10.38
C LEU A 8 -16.16 1.35 10.53
N GLY A 9 -16.06 1.99 11.70
CA GLY A 9 -15.01 2.96 11.99
C GLY A 9 -13.61 2.39 11.82
N GLN A 10 -13.34 1.21 12.40
CA GLN A 10 -12.04 0.53 12.26
C GLN A 10 -11.70 0.20 10.80
N LEU A 11 -12.65 -0.32 10.03
CA LEU A 11 -12.41 -0.66 8.62
C LEU A 11 -12.14 0.58 7.77
N THR A 12 -12.82 1.69 8.03
CA THR A 12 -12.55 2.97 7.34
C THR A 12 -11.16 3.51 7.68
N GLU A 13 -10.75 3.43 8.94
CA GLU A 13 -9.38 3.80 9.35
C GLU A 13 -8.33 2.93 8.66
N MET A 14 -8.56 1.61 8.60
CA MET A 14 -7.65 0.68 7.91
C MET A 14 -7.58 0.95 6.40
N ASP A 15 -8.69 1.29 5.75
CA ASP A 15 -8.73 1.65 4.32
C ASP A 15 -7.91 2.92 4.05
N GLN A 16 -8.05 3.94 4.88
CA GLN A 16 -7.28 5.18 4.77
C GLN A 16 -5.78 4.97 5.04
N GLN A 17 -5.43 4.10 6.00
CA GLN A 17 -4.04 3.73 6.26
C GLN A 17 -3.44 2.96 5.07
N ALA A 18 -4.20 2.06 4.45
CA ALA A 18 -3.78 1.33 3.27
C ALA A 18 -3.50 2.29 2.11
N ASP A 19 -4.37 3.28 1.87
CA ASP A 19 -4.13 4.34 0.86
C ASP A 19 -2.83 5.09 1.09
N SER A 20 -2.63 5.57 2.31
CA SER A 20 -1.41 6.31 2.67
C SER A 20 -0.15 5.45 2.46
N ALA A 21 -0.23 4.16 2.77
CA ALA A 21 0.89 3.23 2.61
C ALA A 21 1.19 2.91 1.14
N ILE A 22 0.15 2.79 0.29
CA ILE A 22 0.30 2.62 -1.17
C ILE A 22 0.94 3.86 -1.80
N GLU A 23 0.55 5.06 -1.38
CA GLU A 23 1.16 6.31 -1.84
C GLU A 23 2.64 6.38 -1.45
N MET A 24 2.98 6.05 -0.20
CA MET A 24 4.37 5.99 0.25
C MET A 24 5.20 4.96 -0.54
N GLY A 25 4.62 3.79 -0.82
CA GLY A 25 5.26 2.76 -1.63
C GLY A 25 5.54 3.24 -3.06
N SER A 26 4.55 3.89 -3.69
CA SER A 26 4.69 4.48 -5.02
C SER A 26 5.78 5.56 -5.06
N ALA A 27 5.78 6.48 -4.08
CA ALA A 27 6.81 7.52 -3.99
C ALA A 27 8.23 6.94 -3.77
N ALA A 28 8.34 5.85 -3.00
CA ALA A 28 9.62 5.15 -2.83
C ALA A 28 10.11 4.54 -4.15
N GLN A 29 9.21 3.93 -4.94
CA GLN A 29 9.55 3.40 -6.26
C GLN A 29 10.05 4.49 -7.20
N GLU A 30 9.37 5.63 -7.28
CA GLU A 30 9.79 6.77 -8.11
C GLU A 30 11.19 7.29 -7.73
N GLY A 31 11.46 7.46 -6.43
CA GLY A 31 12.78 7.87 -5.95
C GLY A 31 13.88 6.86 -6.27
N LEU A 32 13.55 5.57 -6.25
CA LEU A 32 14.48 4.49 -6.58
C LEU A 32 14.74 4.41 -8.08
N GLU A 33 13.76 4.69 -8.93
CA GLU A 33 13.96 4.80 -10.39
C GLU A 33 14.94 5.91 -10.74
N GLY A 34 14.84 7.08 -10.10
CA GLY A 34 15.83 8.15 -10.24
C GLY A 34 17.23 7.71 -9.82
N SER A 35 17.34 7.00 -8.69
CA SER A 35 18.62 6.48 -8.18
C SER A 35 19.23 5.43 -9.11
N ILE A 36 18.41 4.53 -9.66
CA ILE A 36 18.81 3.53 -10.66
C ILE A 36 19.40 4.22 -11.90
N GLY A 37 18.74 5.27 -12.39
CA GLY A 37 19.24 6.07 -13.52
C GLY A 37 20.62 6.67 -13.24
N LEU A 38 20.78 7.32 -12.09
CA LEU A 38 22.06 7.92 -11.68
C LEU A 38 23.17 6.88 -11.52
N PHE A 39 22.92 5.78 -10.80
CA PHE A 39 23.92 4.73 -10.61
C PHE A 39 24.32 4.06 -11.93
N SER A 40 23.36 3.88 -12.85
CA SER A 40 23.64 3.40 -14.19
C SER A 40 24.49 4.38 -15.01
N GLU A 41 24.24 5.68 -14.90
CA GLU A 41 25.00 6.72 -15.62
C GLU A 41 26.46 6.79 -15.16
N VAL A 42 26.68 6.72 -13.84
CA VAL A 42 28.04 6.81 -13.25
C VAL A 42 28.78 5.47 -13.24
N GLY A 43 28.11 4.37 -13.61
CA GLY A 43 28.69 3.02 -13.62
C GLY A 43 28.86 2.38 -12.25
N ASP A 44 28.12 2.82 -11.23
CA ASP A 44 28.15 2.23 -9.88
C ASP A 44 27.26 0.98 -9.82
N GLN A 45 27.89 -0.18 -10.03
CA GLN A 45 27.20 -1.46 -10.01
C GLN A 45 26.62 -1.81 -8.63
N ARG A 46 27.29 -1.45 -7.53
CA ARG A 46 26.80 -1.76 -6.18
C ARG A 46 25.62 -0.89 -5.80
N GLY A 47 25.68 0.40 -6.14
CA GLY A 47 24.56 1.33 -6.00
C GLY A 47 23.34 0.85 -6.79
N LEU A 48 23.56 0.43 -8.04
CA LEU A 48 22.52 -0.09 -8.92
C LEU A 48 21.84 -1.35 -8.36
N GLU A 49 22.62 -2.34 -7.93
CA GLU A 49 22.08 -3.58 -7.33
C GLU A 49 21.23 -3.29 -6.08
N ASN A 50 21.72 -2.42 -5.20
CA ASN A 50 21.00 -2.04 -3.98
C ASN A 50 19.69 -1.30 -4.30
N ALA A 51 19.73 -0.37 -5.27
CA ALA A 51 18.54 0.39 -5.66
C ALA A 51 17.48 -0.50 -6.33
N LEU A 52 17.90 -1.45 -7.16
CA LEU A 52 17.00 -2.44 -7.76
C LEU A 52 16.36 -3.35 -6.71
N TYR A 53 17.16 -3.83 -5.75
CA TYR A 53 16.66 -4.66 -4.65
C TYR A 53 15.64 -3.92 -3.80
N ALA A 54 15.93 -2.67 -3.41
CA ALA A 54 15.00 -1.83 -2.67
C ALA A 54 13.71 -1.56 -3.46
N ARG A 55 13.79 -1.38 -4.78
CA ARG A 55 12.60 -1.15 -5.62
C ARG A 55 11.69 -2.38 -5.63
N GLY A 56 12.27 -3.57 -5.73
CA GLY A 56 11.53 -4.82 -5.64
C GLY A 56 10.82 -5.00 -4.29
N GLN A 57 11.48 -4.65 -3.18
CA GLN A 57 10.85 -4.68 -1.85
C GLN A 57 9.68 -3.70 -1.75
N ALA A 58 9.84 -2.48 -2.28
CA ALA A 58 8.77 -1.49 -2.30
C ALA A 58 7.57 -1.97 -3.14
N GLU A 59 7.84 -2.62 -4.27
CA GLU A 59 6.80 -3.22 -5.12
C GLU A 59 6.06 -4.36 -4.43
N GLU A 60 6.78 -5.28 -3.81
CA GLU A 60 6.18 -6.39 -3.06
C GLU A 60 5.30 -5.87 -1.92
N ALA A 61 5.80 -4.91 -1.14
CA ALA A 61 5.06 -4.31 -0.05
C ALA A 61 3.77 -3.62 -0.55
N THR A 62 3.86 -2.81 -1.59
CA THR A 62 2.71 -2.13 -2.20
C THR A 62 1.68 -3.14 -2.71
N ASN A 63 2.11 -4.23 -3.35
CA ASN A 63 1.20 -5.28 -3.83
C ASN A 63 0.47 -6.00 -2.69
N LEU A 64 1.18 -6.31 -1.60
CA LEU A 64 0.58 -6.92 -0.41
C LEU A 64 -0.45 -5.99 0.24
N ILE A 65 -0.15 -4.69 0.32
CA ILE A 65 -1.07 -3.70 0.88
C ILE A 65 -2.30 -3.55 -0.02
N ASN A 66 -2.14 -3.53 -1.34
CA ASN A 66 -3.27 -3.51 -2.28
C ASN A 66 -4.19 -4.73 -2.07
N ALA A 67 -3.63 -5.93 -1.98
CA ALA A 67 -4.40 -7.13 -1.69
C ALA A 67 -5.13 -7.04 -0.34
N ALA A 68 -4.48 -6.52 0.70
CA ALA A 68 -5.12 -6.30 1.99
C ALA A 68 -6.26 -5.26 1.90
N LYS A 69 -6.07 -4.20 1.11
CA LYS A 69 -7.08 -3.16 0.88
C LYS A 69 -8.34 -3.72 0.23
N GLU A 70 -8.20 -4.60 -0.76
CA GLU A 70 -9.34 -5.27 -1.39
C GLU A 70 -10.19 -6.04 -0.36
N GLN A 71 -9.54 -6.73 0.59
CA GLN A 71 -10.23 -7.46 1.65
C GLN A 71 -10.95 -6.51 2.64
N ILE A 72 -10.34 -5.37 2.95
CA ILE A 72 -10.97 -4.32 3.79
C ILE A 72 -12.22 -3.77 3.09
N GLN A 73 -12.14 -3.50 1.78
CA GLN A 73 -13.26 -2.99 1.00
C GLN A 73 -14.41 -3.99 0.89
N GLU A 74 -14.10 -5.29 0.73
CA GLU A 74 -15.12 -6.34 0.78
C GLU A 74 -15.83 -6.36 2.14
N ALA A 75 -15.07 -6.29 3.23
CA ALA A 75 -15.60 -6.24 4.58
C ALA A 75 -16.49 -5.00 4.81
N LEU A 76 -16.05 -3.81 4.37
CA LEU A 76 -16.84 -2.57 4.40
C LEU A 76 -18.17 -2.74 3.66
N GLY A 77 -18.14 -3.33 2.47
CA GLY A 77 -19.36 -3.63 1.70
C GLY A 77 -20.29 -4.60 2.42
N GLY A 78 -19.75 -5.55 3.18
CA GLY A 78 -20.51 -6.46 4.05
C GLY A 78 -21.22 -5.73 5.19
N VAL A 79 -20.50 -4.85 5.90
CA VAL A 79 -21.04 -4.08 7.02
C VAL A 79 -22.14 -3.12 6.57
N HIS A 80 -21.93 -2.39 5.47
CA HIS A 80 -22.96 -1.50 4.90
C HIS A 80 -24.26 -2.23 4.55
N ARG A 81 -24.16 -3.43 3.96
CA ARG A 81 -25.33 -4.28 3.67
C ARG A 81 -26.04 -4.72 4.95
N ALA A 82 -25.30 -5.08 5.99
CA ALA A 82 -25.90 -5.50 7.26
C ALA A 82 -26.67 -4.34 7.93
N MET A 83 -26.14 -3.12 7.88
CA MET A 83 -26.82 -1.94 8.44
C MET A 83 -28.05 -1.52 7.62
N GLY A 84 -28.02 -1.68 6.30
CA GLY A 84 -29.17 -1.39 5.43
C GLY A 84 -30.31 -2.42 5.49
N ASN A 85 -30.05 -3.60 6.07
CA ASN A 85 -31.00 -4.70 6.24
C ASN A 85 -31.50 -4.85 7.70
N GLY A 86 -31.14 -3.92 8.58
CA GLY A 86 -31.47 -3.93 10.02
C GLY A 86 -32.60 -2.98 10.40
#